data_AF-A0A2U1LG53-F1
#
_entry.id   AF-A0A2U1LG53-F1
#
_cell.length_a   1.000
_cell.length_b   1.000
_cell.length_c   1.000
_cell.angle_alpha   90.00
_cell.angle_beta   90.00
_cell.angle_gamma   90.00
#
_symmetry.space_group_name_H-M   'P 1'
#
loop_
_entity.id
_entity.type
_entity.pdbx_description
1 polymer ?
#
loop_
_entity_poly.entity_id
_entity_poly.type
_entity_poly.pdbx_seq_one_letter_code
_entity_poly.pdbx_strand_id
1 'polypeptide(L)'
;MTEVELPISPCKAESSKDGKIARKSRPEPSKNNLDDGSGKEQDGSSSKKRSGEEEQDRDFEYYVKVIRSLECNQLIDTSFRQKFLTWYSLRASPQEIRIVKVFVNTFMDDPALLAEQLVDTFTEVITSKKCSNRLCLKLFH
;
A
#
# COMPACT_ATOMS: atom_id res chain seq x y z
N MET A 1 34.26 9.83 36.99
CA MET A 1 34.74 9.81 35.60
C MET A 1 34.18 8.56 34.96
N THR A 2 33.27 8.79 34.02
CA THR A 2 32.63 7.82 33.11
C THR A 2 33.63 7.40 32.05
N GLU A 3 33.63 6.13 31.63
CA GLU A 3 33.97 5.67 30.27
C GLU A 3 33.34 4.28 30.08
N VAL A 4 32.40 4.15 29.14
CA VAL A 4 31.88 2.86 28.65
C VAL A 4 32.16 2.84 27.16
N GLU A 5 33.19 2.10 26.77
CA GLU A 5 33.69 2.05 25.40
C GLU A 5 32.90 0.99 24.61
N LEU A 6 32.20 1.42 23.56
CA LEU A 6 31.55 0.53 22.58
C LEU A 6 32.37 0.52 21.28
N PRO A 7 32.60 -0.65 20.64
CA PRO A 7 33.32 -0.71 19.39
C PRO A 7 32.48 -0.18 18.22
N ILE A 8 33.03 0.82 17.55
CA ILE A 8 32.48 1.47 16.36
C ILE A 8 32.80 0.59 15.14
N SER A 9 31.76 0.03 14.52
CA SER A 9 31.87 -0.73 13.26
C SER A 9 31.97 0.24 12.07
N PRO A 10 33.05 0.21 11.26
CA PRO A 10 33.14 1.05 10.07
C PRO A 10 32.51 0.33 8.87
N CYS A 11 31.29 0.71 8.50
CA CYS A 11 30.68 0.28 7.23
C CYS A 11 31.35 1.06 6.08
N LYS A 12 32.17 0.37 5.29
CA LYS A 12 32.79 0.95 4.10
C LYS A 12 31.78 1.08 2.96
N ALA A 13 31.73 2.27 2.35
CA ALA A 13 31.21 2.53 1.03
C ALA A 13 32.37 2.77 0.07
N GLU A 14 32.39 2.16 -1.11
CA GLU A 14 32.83 2.83 -2.35
C GLU A 14 32.41 2.04 -3.61
N SER A 15 32.05 2.82 -4.62
CA SER A 15 31.65 2.54 -6.00
C SER A 15 32.69 1.80 -6.86
N SER A 16 32.25 1.19 -7.99
CA SER A 16 32.85 1.38 -9.33
C SER A 16 32.13 0.65 -10.48
N LYS A 17 31.46 1.47 -11.28
CA LYS A 17 31.33 1.58 -12.76
C LYS A 17 31.89 0.49 -13.73
N ASP A 18 31.07 0.28 -14.78
CA ASP A 18 31.34 -0.12 -16.18
C ASP A 18 31.75 -1.56 -16.54
N GLY A 19 30.96 -2.20 -17.42
CA GLY A 19 31.23 -3.56 -17.91
C GLY A 19 30.29 -4.17 -18.96
N LYS A 20 30.24 -3.57 -20.16
CA LYS A 20 30.13 -4.22 -21.50
C LYS A 20 28.86 -4.97 -21.95
N ILE A 21 28.40 -4.54 -23.13
CA ILE A 21 27.44 -5.16 -24.06
C ILE A 21 28.00 -6.51 -24.57
N ALA A 22 27.19 -7.57 -24.54
CA ALA A 22 27.44 -8.80 -25.29
C ALA A 22 26.14 -9.31 -25.95
N ARG A 23 26.12 -9.30 -27.28
CA ARG A 23 25.06 -9.85 -28.15
C ARG A 23 25.37 -11.32 -28.46
N LYS A 24 24.38 -12.21 -28.35
CA LYS A 24 24.14 -13.50 -29.06
C LYS A 24 23.12 -14.31 -28.22
N SER A 25 22.17 -15.09 -28.73
CA SER A 25 21.93 -15.67 -30.04
C SER A 25 20.43 -15.97 -30.19
N ARG A 26 19.89 -15.64 -31.36
CA ARG A 26 18.60 -16.11 -31.90
C ARG A 26 18.65 -17.62 -32.17
N PRO A 27 17.54 -18.35 -32.01
CA PRO A 27 17.23 -19.52 -32.84
C PRO A 27 16.05 -19.22 -33.77
N GLU A 28 16.27 -19.42 -35.07
CA GLU A 28 15.21 -19.69 -36.06
C GLU A 28 14.75 -21.15 -35.90
N PRO A 29 13.51 -21.45 -36.28
CA PRO A 29 13.36 -22.36 -37.42
C PRO A 29 12.29 -21.88 -38.42
N SER A 30 12.71 -21.87 -39.68
CA SER A 30 11.90 -21.59 -40.85
C SER A 30 11.02 -22.79 -41.24
N LYS A 31 9.79 -22.53 -41.73
CA LYS A 31 9.10 -23.24 -42.85
C LYS A 31 7.75 -22.58 -43.21
N ASN A 32 7.71 -22.00 -44.43
CA ASN A 32 6.65 -21.85 -45.46
C ASN A 32 5.22 -22.42 -45.22
N ASN A 33 4.10 -22.00 -45.84
CA ASN A 33 3.71 -21.05 -46.91
C ASN A 33 2.16 -20.85 -46.87
N LEU A 34 1.69 -19.72 -47.42
CA LEU A 34 0.37 -19.38 -48.04
C LEU A 34 -0.95 -19.99 -47.50
N ASP A 35 -1.89 -19.12 -47.09
CA ASP A 35 -3.25 -19.11 -47.65
C ASP A 35 -3.91 -17.71 -47.54
N ASP A 36 -4.67 -17.41 -48.59
CA ASP A 36 -5.44 -16.20 -48.89
C ASP A 36 -6.79 -16.20 -48.14
N GLY A 37 -7.32 -15.04 -47.77
CA GLY A 37 -8.53 -14.99 -46.94
C GLY A 37 -9.05 -13.61 -46.57
N SER A 38 -9.56 -12.91 -47.58
CA SER A 38 -10.37 -11.69 -47.47
C SER A 38 -11.57 -11.80 -46.53
N GLY A 39 -11.80 -10.75 -45.71
CA GLY A 39 -13.16 -10.30 -45.36
C GLY A 39 -13.49 -10.21 -43.87
N LYS A 40 -13.70 -8.96 -43.41
CA LYS A 40 -14.64 -8.40 -42.40
C LYS A 40 -15.30 -9.41 -41.45
N GLU A 41 -15.44 -9.15 -40.14
CA GLU A 41 -16.46 -8.23 -39.60
C GLU A 41 -16.24 -7.94 -38.10
N GLN A 42 -16.89 -6.85 -37.69
CA GLN A 42 -16.90 -6.25 -36.37
C GLN A 42 -17.54 -7.18 -35.32
N ASP A 43 -16.95 -7.23 -34.12
CA ASP A 43 -17.75 -7.11 -32.91
C ASP A 43 -16.94 -6.39 -31.84
N GLY A 44 -17.30 -5.12 -31.62
CA GLY A 44 -16.81 -4.33 -30.50
C GLY A 44 -17.45 -4.85 -29.22
N SER A 45 -16.85 -5.88 -28.62
CA SER A 45 -17.33 -6.43 -27.36
C SER A 45 -16.95 -5.49 -26.20
N SER A 46 -17.88 -4.57 -25.94
CA SER A 46 -18.23 -3.93 -24.67
C SER A 46 -17.16 -3.86 -23.58
N SER A 47 -16.66 -2.65 -23.36
CA SER A 47 -15.85 -2.24 -22.21
C SER A 47 -16.61 -2.50 -20.89
N LYS A 48 -16.39 -3.67 -20.28
CA LYS A 48 -16.94 -3.99 -18.96
C LYS A 48 -15.98 -3.50 -17.88
N LYS A 49 -16.29 -2.31 -17.35
CA LYS A 49 -15.75 -1.64 -16.16
C LYS A 49 -14.95 -2.56 -15.21
N ARG A 50 -13.62 -2.41 -15.21
CA ARG A 50 -12.70 -2.93 -14.17
C ARG A 50 -12.17 -1.84 -13.23
N SER A 51 -12.77 -0.64 -13.23
CA SER A 51 -12.15 0.52 -12.55
C SER A 51 -12.11 0.42 -11.03
N GLY A 52 -12.88 -0.48 -10.39
CA GLY A 52 -12.97 -0.57 -8.94
C GLY A 52 -11.78 -1.25 -8.26
N GLU A 53 -11.17 -2.25 -8.89
CA GLU A 53 -10.07 -3.02 -8.30
C GLU A 53 -8.76 -2.21 -8.35
N GLU A 54 -8.48 -1.55 -9.49
CA GLU A 54 -7.28 -0.73 -9.65
C GLU A 54 -7.27 0.52 -8.76
N GLU A 55 -8.44 1.10 -8.48
CA GLU A 55 -8.55 2.26 -7.59
C GLU A 55 -8.34 1.86 -6.12
N GLN A 56 -8.84 0.69 -5.72
CA GLN A 56 -8.66 0.16 -4.37
C GLN A 56 -7.18 -0.18 -4.06
N ASP A 57 -6.45 -0.72 -5.02
CA ASP A 57 -5.01 -1.01 -4.85
C ASP A 57 -4.17 0.27 -4.72
N ARG A 58 -4.47 1.30 -5.51
CA ARG A 58 -3.78 2.61 -5.39
C ARG A 58 -4.08 3.29 -4.06
N ASP A 59 -5.33 3.23 -3.62
CA ASP A 59 -5.76 3.74 -2.31
C ASP A 59 -5.03 3.00 -1.18
N PHE A 60 -4.92 1.67 -1.27
CA PHE A 60 -4.20 0.86 -0.28
C PHE A 60 -2.73 1.28 -0.15
N GLU A 61 -2.01 1.40 -1.27
CA GLU A 61 -0.60 1.82 -1.26
C GLU A 61 -0.44 3.21 -0.61
N TYR A 62 -1.33 4.14 -0.95
CA TYR A 62 -1.32 5.48 -0.36
C TYR A 62 -1.50 5.44 1.16
N TYR A 63 -2.50 4.71 1.67
CA TYR A 63 -2.72 4.62 3.11
C TYR A 63 -1.58 3.93 3.85
N VAL A 64 -0.97 2.89 3.26
CA VAL A 64 0.23 2.26 3.85
C VAL A 64 1.36 3.29 4.02
N LYS A 65 1.57 4.16 3.03
CA LYS A 65 2.57 5.24 3.11
C LYS A 65 2.23 6.26 4.18
N VAL A 66 0.97 6.72 4.24
CA VAL A 66 0.51 7.69 5.26
C VAL A 66 0.72 7.13 6.67
N ILE A 67 0.22 5.93 6.95
CA ILE A 67 0.36 5.30 8.28
C ILE A 67 1.83 5.09 8.64
N ARG A 68 2.68 4.66 7.68
CA ARG A 68 4.11 4.53 7.91
C ARG A 68 4.78 5.88 8.20
N SER A 69 4.36 6.95 7.53
CA SER A 69 4.87 8.30 7.78
C SER A 69 4.53 8.77 9.19
N LEU A 70 3.32 8.51 9.69
CA LEU A 70 2.93 8.88 11.05
C LEU A 70 3.81 8.19 12.11
N GLU A 71 4.13 6.91 11.89
CA GLU A 71 5.05 6.15 12.76
C GLU A 71 6.48 6.71 12.70
N CYS A 72 6.99 7.02 11.50
CA CYS A 72 8.31 7.61 11.35
C CYS A 72 8.43 8.99 12.05
N ASN A 73 7.33 9.73 12.12
CA ASN A 73 7.22 10.98 12.84
C ASN A 73 6.97 10.81 14.36
N GLN A 74 6.93 9.56 14.86
CA GLN A 74 6.65 9.21 16.27
C GLN A 74 5.28 9.71 16.77
N LEU A 75 4.32 9.89 15.87
CA LEU A 75 2.95 10.30 16.21
C LEU A 75 2.08 9.09 16.59
N ILE A 76 2.46 7.90 16.12
CA ILE A 76 1.84 6.62 16.48
C ILE A 76 2.91 5.57 16.76
N ASP A 77 2.58 4.60 17.60
CA ASP A 77 3.47 3.49 17.93
C ASP A 77 3.60 2.49 16.77
N THR A 78 4.78 1.85 16.66
CA THR A 78 4.99 0.71 15.75
C THR A 78 3.96 -0.40 15.97
N SER A 79 3.57 -0.65 17.23
CA SER A 79 2.59 -1.68 17.56
C SER A 79 1.19 -1.34 17.04
N PHE A 80 0.81 -0.07 17.12
CA PHE A 80 -0.44 0.43 16.55
C PHE A 80 -0.40 0.29 15.03
N ARG A 81 0.67 0.77 14.37
CA ARG A 81 0.87 0.67 12.92
C ARG A 81 0.71 -0.77 12.42
N GLN A 82 1.35 -1.74 13.08
CA GLN A 82 1.26 -3.14 12.69
C GLN A 82 -0.17 -3.69 12.82
N LYS A 83 -0.83 -3.45 13.96
CA LYS A 83 -2.21 -3.93 14.19
C LYS A 83 -3.20 -3.28 13.24
N PHE A 84 -3.08 -1.96 13.06
CA PHE A 84 -3.93 -1.18 12.17
C PHE A 84 -3.82 -1.67 10.73
N LEU A 85 -2.61 -1.77 10.17
CA LEU A 85 -2.44 -2.22 8.79
C LEU A 85 -2.87 -3.68 8.59
N THR A 86 -2.61 -4.56 9.58
CA THR A 86 -3.09 -5.95 9.53
C THR A 86 -4.61 -6.00 9.49
N TRP A 87 -5.28 -5.25 10.35
CA TRP A 87 -6.74 -5.17 10.35
C TRP A 87 -7.27 -4.53 9.07
N TYR A 88 -6.67 -3.44 8.59
CA TYR A 88 -7.10 -2.72 7.39
C TYR A 88 -7.03 -3.60 6.13
N SER A 89 -5.95 -4.35 5.96
CA SER A 89 -5.78 -5.25 4.80
C SER A 89 -6.67 -6.48 4.83
N LEU A 90 -6.93 -7.03 6.01
CA LEU A 90 -7.49 -8.39 6.13
C LEU A 90 -8.91 -8.44 6.68
N ARG A 91 -9.32 -7.43 7.46
CA ARG A 91 -10.51 -7.49 8.30
C ARG A 91 -11.44 -6.28 8.19
N ALA A 92 -10.96 -5.15 7.69
CA ALA A 92 -11.78 -3.96 7.56
C ALA A 92 -12.91 -4.17 6.55
N SER A 93 -14.13 -3.87 6.98
CA SER A 93 -15.31 -3.82 6.13
C SER A 93 -15.24 -2.64 5.15
N PRO A 94 -16.02 -2.67 4.05
CA PRO A 94 -16.10 -1.54 3.12
C PRO A 94 -16.59 -0.23 3.77
N GLN A 95 -17.30 -0.29 4.89
CA GLN A 95 -17.66 0.90 5.65
C GLN A 95 -16.46 1.44 6.42
N GLU A 96 -15.75 0.58 7.14
CA GLU A 96 -14.53 0.94 7.88
C GLU A 96 -13.46 1.53 6.96
N ILE A 97 -13.28 0.94 5.77
CA ILE A 97 -12.37 1.47 4.73
C ILE A 97 -12.76 2.90 4.34
N ARG A 98 -14.07 3.15 4.10
CA ARG A 98 -14.55 4.51 3.78
C ARG A 98 -14.32 5.49 4.92
N ILE A 99 -14.48 5.05 6.17
CA ILE A 99 -14.21 5.88 7.34
C ILE A 99 -12.72 6.27 7.38
N VAL A 100 -11.81 5.31 7.22
CA VAL A 100 -10.36 5.58 7.16
C VAL A 100 -10.03 6.58 6.04
N LYS A 101 -10.62 6.40 4.84
CA LYS A 101 -10.47 7.35 3.71
C LYS A 101 -10.88 8.77 4.09
N VAL A 102 -11.99 8.94 4.81
CA VAL A 102 -12.45 10.25 5.28
C VAL A 102 -11.47 10.85 6.28
N PHE A 103 -11.01 10.11 7.28
CA PHE A 103 -10.01 10.61 8.24
C PHE A 103 -8.74 11.08 7.53
N VAL A 104 -8.17 10.23 6.67
CA VAL A 104 -6.93 10.56 5.96
C VAL A 104 -7.10 11.78 5.05
N ASN A 105 -8.20 11.88 4.29
CA ASN A 105 -8.43 13.03 3.41
C ASN A 105 -8.72 14.33 4.18
N THR A 106 -9.38 14.23 5.34
CA THR A 106 -9.76 15.42 6.13
C THR A 106 -8.57 16.01 6.88
N PHE A 107 -7.69 15.15 7.41
CA PHE A 107 -6.57 15.55 8.25
C PHE A 107 -5.21 15.42 7.53
N MET A 108 -5.18 15.35 6.20
CA MET A 108 -3.92 15.21 5.46
C MET A 108 -2.95 16.37 5.69
N ASP A 109 -3.48 17.57 5.92
CA ASP A 109 -2.68 18.78 6.17
C ASP A 109 -2.21 18.90 7.63
N ASP A 110 -2.75 18.08 8.53
CA ASP A 110 -2.36 18.01 9.94
C ASP A 110 -2.10 16.55 10.38
N PRO A 111 -0.86 16.07 10.21
CA PRO A 111 -0.49 14.70 10.56
C PRO A 111 -0.68 14.37 12.05
N ALA A 112 -0.57 15.34 12.95
CA ALA A 112 -0.72 15.11 14.39
C ALA A 112 -2.18 14.84 14.74
N LEU A 113 -3.11 15.66 14.20
CA LEU A 113 -4.54 15.41 14.34
C LEU A 113 -4.95 14.09 13.67
N LEU A 114 -4.39 13.78 12.48
CA LEU A 114 -4.67 12.50 11.84
C LEU A 114 -4.27 11.31 12.73
N ALA A 115 -3.08 11.36 13.33
CA ALA A 115 -2.60 10.32 14.23
C ALA A 115 -3.50 10.15 15.46
N GLU A 116 -3.81 11.25 16.15
CA GLU A 116 -4.70 11.25 17.32
C GLU A 116 -6.05 10.63 16.99
N GLN A 117 -6.70 11.12 15.93
CA GLN A 117 -8.02 10.64 15.52
C GLN A 117 -8.02 9.15 15.11
N LEU A 118 -6.96 8.67 14.46
CA LEU A 118 -6.82 7.25 14.13
C LEU A 118 -6.67 6.39 15.39
N VAL A 119 -5.85 6.82 16.34
CA VAL A 119 -5.64 6.08 17.60
C VAL A 119 -6.93 6.05 18.40
N ASP A 120 -7.58 7.19 18.60
CA ASP A 120 -8.81 7.30 19.39
C ASP A 120 -9.94 6.46 18.80
N THR A 121 -10.10 6.49 17.47
CA THR A 121 -11.22 5.80 16.81
C THR A 121 -10.98 4.30 16.66
N PHE A 122 -9.76 3.88 16.30
CA PHE A 122 -9.51 2.51 15.85
C PHE A 122 -8.83 1.61 16.90
N THR A 123 -8.37 2.14 18.03
CA THR A 123 -7.70 1.32 19.06
C THR A 123 -8.56 0.15 19.52
N GLU A 124 -9.84 0.37 19.79
CA GLU A 124 -10.73 -0.71 20.24
C GLU A 124 -10.89 -1.80 19.16
N VAL A 125 -11.15 -1.41 17.90
CA VAL A 125 -11.41 -2.39 16.85
C VAL A 125 -10.17 -3.22 16.50
N ILE A 126 -8.97 -2.61 16.48
CA ILE A 126 -7.73 -3.32 16.14
C ILE A 126 -7.18 -4.16 17.31
N THR A 127 -7.56 -3.85 18.55
CA THR A 127 -7.17 -4.63 19.74
C THR A 127 -8.17 -5.72 20.10
N SER A 128 -9.42 -5.60 19.64
CA SER A 128 -10.46 -6.58 19.90
C SER A 128 -10.17 -7.94 19.23
N LYS A 129 -10.12 -9.00 20.04
CA LYS A 129 -10.04 -10.40 19.55
C LYS A 129 -11.35 -10.90 18.93
N LYS A 130 -12.44 -10.13 19.05
CA LYS A 130 -13.79 -10.53 18.65
C LYS A 130 -14.37 -9.37 17.83
N CYS A 131 -14.63 -9.62 16.55
CA CYS A 131 -15.30 -8.68 15.66
C CYS A 131 -16.60 -8.22 16.33
N SER A 132 -16.60 -7.02 16.88
CA SER A 132 -17.78 -6.43 17.49
C SER A 132 -18.37 -5.49 16.46
N ASN A 133 -19.61 -5.76 16.08
CA ASN A 133 -20.39 -5.06 15.05
C ASN A 133 -20.77 -3.63 15.50
N ARG A 134 -19.83 -2.89 16.09
CA ARG A 134 -20.07 -1.72 16.93
C ARG A 134 -18.91 -0.72 16.87
N LEU A 135 -18.62 -0.20 15.67
CA LEU A 135 -18.13 1.17 15.65
C LEU A 135 -19.28 2.05 16.11
N CYS A 136 -19.26 2.43 17.38
CA CYS A 136 -20.32 3.22 18.01
C CYS A 136 -20.24 4.66 17.46
N LEU A 137 -20.82 4.88 16.27
CA LEU A 137 -21.08 6.20 15.69
C LEU A 137 -22.19 6.93 16.47
N LYS A 138 -22.03 7.08 17.78
CA LYS A 138 -22.87 7.92 18.62
C LYS A 138 -22.05 9.13 19.05
N LEU A 139 -21.88 10.10 18.15
CA LEU A 139 -21.55 11.45 18.59
C LEU A 139 -21.83 12.54 17.54
N PHE A 140 -23.06 12.64 17.04
CA PHE A 140 -23.61 13.92 16.53
C PHE A 140 -25.14 13.92 16.73
N HIS A 141 -25.63 14.63 17.75
CA HIS A 141 -27.02 15.12 17.85
C HIS A 141 -26.98 16.50 18.52
#